data_AF-A0A8C2FRN9-F1
#
_entry.id   AF-A0A8C2FRN9-F1
#
_cell.length_a   1.000
_cell.length_b   1.000
_cell.length_c   1.000
_cell.angle_alpha   90.00
_cell.angle_beta   90.00
_cell.angle_gamma   90.00
#
_symmetry.space_group_name_H-M   'P 1'
#
loop_
_entity.id
_entity.type
_entity.pdbx_description
1 polymer ?
#
loop_
_entity_poly.entity_id
_entity_poly.type
_entity_poly.pdbx_seq_one_letter_code
_entity_poly.pdbx_strand_id
1 'polypeptide(L)'
;HFDFKMMCFFVNMSLCHSQEEQAAKAKAEKIRVALEKIKEAQVKKLVIRVHMSDESSKTMMVDERQTVRQVLDSLLDKSHCGYSPDWALVETIPELQMERIFEDHENLVENLLNWTRDSQNKLMFIERIEKYALFKNPQNYLLGRKETSEMADRNKEALLEECFCGSSVSVPEIEGVLWLKEDGKKSWKKRYFLLRASGIYFVPKGKAKASRDLVCFLQLDHVNVYYGQDYRSKYKAPTDYCLALKHPQIQKKSQYIKYLCCDDVRTLHQWVNGIRIAKYGKQLYVNYQEAMKHTEAAYDWSSLSSTSIRSGTSSVSIPGE
;
A
#
# COMPACT_ATOMS: atom_id res chain seq x y z
N HIS A 1 -45.59 -53.03 29.79
CA HIS A 1 -44.30 -53.10 30.52
C HIS A 1 -43.09 -53.22 29.58
N PHE A 2 -43.26 -53.67 28.33
CA PHE A 2 -42.18 -53.73 27.33
C PHE A 2 -41.80 -52.35 26.73
N ASP A 3 -42.77 -51.44 26.53
CA ASP A 3 -42.50 -50.14 25.88
C ASP A 3 -41.64 -49.18 26.71
N PHE A 4 -41.78 -49.17 28.03
CA PHE A 4 -41.06 -48.22 28.88
C PHE A 4 -39.56 -48.52 28.96
N LYS A 5 -39.17 -49.80 28.94
CA LYS A 5 -37.76 -50.22 28.90
C LYS A 5 -37.11 -49.88 27.56
N MET A 6 -37.84 -50.03 26.46
CA MET A 6 -37.33 -49.71 25.14
C MET A 6 -37.13 -48.21 24.96
N MET A 7 -38.07 -47.38 25.45
CA MET A 7 -37.96 -45.92 25.41
C MET A 7 -36.79 -45.40 26.27
N CYS A 8 -36.58 -45.94 27.47
CA CYS A 8 -35.39 -45.62 28.29
C CYS A 8 -34.08 -46.03 27.60
N PHE A 9 -34.05 -47.14 26.87
CA PHE A 9 -32.86 -47.59 26.14
C PHE A 9 -32.51 -46.65 24.99
N PHE A 10 -33.51 -46.23 24.19
CA PHE A 10 -33.32 -45.26 23.11
C PHE A 10 -32.88 -43.89 23.62
N VAL A 11 -33.48 -43.38 24.70
CA VAL A 11 -33.10 -42.08 25.30
C VAL A 11 -31.65 -42.12 25.81
N ASN A 12 -31.26 -43.17 26.54
CA ASN A 12 -29.88 -43.34 27.02
C ASN A 12 -28.88 -43.50 25.87
N MET A 13 -29.24 -44.21 24.80
CA MET A 13 -28.39 -44.38 23.63
C MET A 13 -28.19 -43.04 22.89
N SER A 14 -29.24 -42.24 22.71
CA SER A 14 -29.15 -40.90 22.11
C SER A 14 -28.35 -39.89 22.95
N LEU A 15 -28.48 -39.94 24.29
CA LEU A 15 -27.68 -39.12 25.21
C LEU A 15 -26.19 -39.49 25.18
N CYS A 16 -25.88 -40.80 25.10
CA CYS A 16 -24.50 -41.30 24.97
C CYS A 16 -23.87 -40.85 23.64
N HIS A 17 -24.60 -40.95 22.52
CA HIS A 17 -24.15 -40.46 21.21
C HIS A 17 -23.91 -38.94 21.22
N SER A 18 -24.75 -38.16 21.90
CA SER A 18 -24.58 -36.70 22.05
C SER A 18 -23.33 -36.32 22.86
N GLN A 19 -23.04 -37.06 23.94
CA GLN A 19 -21.84 -36.84 24.75
C GLN A 19 -20.55 -37.22 24.01
N GLU A 20 -20.55 -38.31 23.26
CA GLU A 20 -19.42 -38.73 22.43
C GLU A 20 -19.16 -37.72 21.29
N GLU A 21 -20.21 -37.19 20.65
CA GLU A 21 -20.08 -36.17 19.61
C GLU A 21 -19.54 -34.84 20.17
N GLN A 22 -19.99 -34.43 21.36
CA GLN A 22 -19.46 -33.24 22.04
C GLN A 22 -18.00 -33.43 22.46
N ALA A 23 -17.62 -34.60 22.96
CA ALA A 23 -16.24 -34.94 23.30
C ALA A 23 -15.34 -34.96 22.05
N ALA A 24 -15.83 -35.48 20.93
CA ALA A 24 -15.13 -35.47 19.65
C ALA A 24 -14.92 -34.04 19.12
N LYS A 25 -15.94 -33.18 19.19
CA LYS A 25 -15.83 -31.75 18.83
C LYS A 25 -14.82 -31.00 19.71
N ALA A 26 -14.86 -31.22 21.02
CA ALA A 26 -13.90 -30.61 21.95
C ALA A 26 -12.45 -31.08 21.71
N LYS A 27 -12.26 -32.37 21.36
CA LYS A 27 -10.95 -32.91 20.99
C LYS A 27 -10.45 -32.34 19.66
N ALA A 28 -11.32 -32.25 18.65
CA ALA A 28 -10.99 -31.65 17.35
C ALA A 28 -10.60 -30.17 17.50
N GLU A 29 -11.30 -29.42 18.33
CA GLU A 29 -10.98 -28.02 18.60
C GLU A 29 -9.64 -27.84 19.32
N LYS A 30 -9.33 -28.70 20.31
CA LYS A 30 -8.02 -28.71 20.96
C LYS A 30 -6.89 -29.04 19.97
N ILE A 31 -7.11 -29.96 19.04
CA ILE A 31 -6.15 -30.29 17.98
C ILE A 31 -5.98 -29.08 17.04
N ARG A 32 -7.07 -28.43 16.62
CA ARG A 32 -7.03 -27.24 15.76
C ARG A 32 -6.20 -26.12 16.40
N VAL A 33 -6.46 -25.80 17.66
CA VAL A 33 -5.72 -24.77 18.41
C VAL A 33 -4.25 -25.16 18.59
N ALA A 34 -3.94 -26.43 18.86
CA ALA A 34 -2.56 -26.90 18.96
C ALA A 34 -1.81 -26.79 17.62
N LEU A 35 -2.46 -27.16 16.51
CA LEU A 35 -1.90 -27.02 15.17
C LEU A 35 -1.68 -25.55 14.80
N GLU A 36 -2.59 -24.65 15.16
CA GLU A 36 -2.41 -23.20 14.99
C GLU A 36 -1.21 -22.68 15.78
N LYS A 37 -1.06 -23.06 17.06
CA LYS A 37 0.08 -22.68 17.88
C LYS A 37 1.42 -23.21 17.34
N ILE A 38 1.46 -24.45 16.84
CA ILE A 38 2.66 -25.00 16.19
C ILE A 38 2.97 -24.20 14.91
N LYS A 39 1.95 -23.90 14.10
CA LYS A 39 2.08 -23.12 12.87
C LYS A 39 2.52 -21.67 13.15
N GLU A 40 2.11 -21.08 14.27
CA GLU A 40 2.53 -19.76 14.75
C GLU A 40 3.98 -19.75 15.26
N ALA A 41 4.38 -20.80 15.99
CA ALA A 41 5.74 -20.93 16.50
C ALA A 41 6.80 -21.08 15.40
N GLN A 42 6.41 -21.60 14.23
CA GLN A 42 7.29 -21.74 13.06
C GLN A 42 7.41 -20.49 12.19
N VAL A 43 6.61 -19.44 12.45
CA VAL A 43 6.65 -18.21 11.63
C VAL A 43 7.91 -17.42 11.94
N LYS A 44 8.65 -17.03 10.89
CA LYS A 44 9.83 -16.18 11.06
C LYS A 44 9.40 -14.79 11.52
N LYS A 45 10.02 -14.33 12.59
CA LYS A 45 9.82 -12.98 13.16
C LYS A 45 11.07 -12.14 12.95
N LEU A 46 10.87 -10.89 12.56
CA LEU A 46 11.91 -9.90 12.36
C LEU A 46 11.64 -8.70 13.28
N VAL A 47 12.66 -8.24 13.99
CA VAL A 47 12.59 -6.97 14.71
C VAL A 47 12.99 -5.86 13.75
N ILE A 48 12.06 -4.95 13.46
CA ILE A 48 12.28 -3.80 12.59
C ILE A 48 12.42 -2.53 13.42
N ARG A 49 13.15 -1.55 12.87
CA ARG A 49 13.22 -0.18 13.39
C ARG A 49 12.53 0.76 12.42
N VAL A 50 11.47 1.40 12.90
CA VAL A 50 10.66 2.37 12.16
C VAL A 50 11.01 3.76 12.67
N HIS A 51 11.31 4.69 11.78
CA HIS A 51 11.63 6.07 12.10
C HIS A 51 10.38 6.93 11.92
N MET A 52 10.17 7.87 12.82
CA MET A 52 9.03 8.77 12.83
C MET A 52 9.40 10.10 12.13
N SER A 53 8.43 11.02 11.98
CA SER A 53 8.66 12.35 11.41
C SER A 53 9.52 13.26 12.29
N ASP A 54 9.55 13.04 13.59
CA ASP A 54 10.31 13.81 14.60
C ASP A 54 11.74 13.26 14.82
N GLU A 55 12.25 12.46 13.88
CA GLU A 55 13.54 11.76 13.94
C GLU A 55 13.66 10.69 15.05
N SER A 56 12.62 10.50 15.87
CA SER A 56 12.58 9.38 16.81
C SER A 56 12.44 8.05 16.08
N SER A 57 12.67 6.94 16.79
CA SER A 57 12.46 5.61 16.23
C SER A 57 11.78 4.68 17.22
N LYS A 58 10.96 3.78 16.69
CA LYS A 58 10.29 2.71 17.43
C LYS A 58 10.73 1.37 16.87
N THR A 59 11.00 0.43 17.76
CA THR A 59 11.25 -0.96 17.37
C THR A 59 9.97 -1.76 17.54
N MET A 60 9.70 -2.65 16.59
CA MET A 60 8.57 -3.57 16.67
C MET A 60 8.91 -4.90 16.03
N MET A 61 8.27 -5.96 16.51
CA MET A 61 8.37 -7.28 15.92
C MET A 61 7.30 -7.40 14.83
N VAL A 62 7.72 -7.84 13.65
CA VAL A 62 6.85 -8.21 12.54
C VAL A 62 7.11 -9.65 12.11
N ASP A 63 6.16 -10.28 11.46
CA ASP A 63 6.31 -11.64 10.95
C ASP A 63 6.23 -11.72 9.41
N GLU A 64 6.67 -12.84 8.84
CA GLU A 64 6.75 -13.03 7.38
C GLU A 64 5.41 -13.10 6.65
N ARG A 65 4.27 -13.02 7.35
CA ARG A 65 2.92 -13.02 6.74
C ARG A 65 2.31 -11.62 6.72
N GLN A 66 2.89 -10.67 7.45
CA GLN A 66 2.28 -9.36 7.62
C GLN A 66 2.42 -8.48 6.38
N THR A 67 1.28 -7.92 5.96
CA THR A 67 1.25 -6.86 4.94
C THR A 67 1.64 -5.51 5.56
N VAL A 68 2.00 -4.57 4.71
CA VAL A 68 2.26 -3.18 5.11
C VAL A 68 1.06 -2.57 5.82
N ARG A 69 -0.18 -2.87 5.39
CA ARG A 69 -1.42 -2.45 6.06
C ARG A 69 -1.44 -2.85 7.54
N GLN A 70 -1.24 -4.14 7.82
CA GLN A 70 -1.28 -4.66 9.19
C GLN A 70 -0.18 -4.05 10.09
N VAL A 71 1.00 -3.78 9.51
CA VAL A 71 2.09 -3.10 10.22
C VAL A 71 1.73 -1.63 10.49
N LEU A 72 1.11 -0.94 9.54
CA LEU A 72 0.60 0.42 9.72
C LEU A 72 -0.47 0.48 10.82
N ASP A 73 -1.43 -0.45 10.85
CA ASP A 73 -2.45 -0.51 11.91
C ASP A 73 -1.82 -0.66 13.29
N SER A 74 -0.86 -1.59 13.40
CA SER A 74 -0.09 -1.79 14.63
C SER A 74 0.71 -0.55 15.07
N LEU A 75 1.18 0.27 14.13
CA LEU A 75 1.88 1.51 14.42
C LEU A 75 0.91 2.61 14.87
N LEU A 76 -0.25 2.72 14.24
CA LEU A 76 -1.30 3.68 14.58
C LEU A 76 -1.80 3.45 16.02
N ASP A 77 -2.12 2.20 16.36
CA ASP A 77 -2.58 1.80 17.69
C ASP A 77 -1.57 2.19 18.80
N LYS A 78 -0.27 2.08 18.50
CA LYS A 78 0.83 2.34 19.45
C LYS A 78 1.34 3.78 19.47
N SER A 79 0.93 4.62 18.52
CA SER A 79 1.46 5.97 18.37
C SER A 79 0.47 7.06 18.72
N HIS A 80 -0.83 6.77 18.82
CA HIS A 80 -1.88 7.73 19.14
C HIS A 80 -1.85 8.99 18.24
N CYS A 81 -1.37 8.85 17.00
CA CYS A 81 -1.17 9.98 16.08
C CYS A 81 -2.43 10.36 15.27
N GLY A 82 -3.58 9.76 15.59
CA GLY A 82 -4.83 9.95 14.86
C GLY A 82 -4.91 9.13 13.58
N TYR A 83 -6.13 8.70 13.21
CA TYR A 83 -6.34 7.95 11.98
C TYR A 83 -6.41 8.88 10.78
N SER A 84 -5.63 8.54 9.76
CA SER A 84 -5.56 9.22 8.46
C SER A 84 -5.20 8.17 7.40
N PRO A 85 -5.87 8.15 6.23
CA PRO A 85 -5.50 7.24 5.14
C PRO A 85 -4.13 7.57 4.54
N ASP A 86 -3.60 8.77 4.84
CA ASP A 86 -2.32 9.24 4.31
C ASP A 86 -1.11 8.69 5.08
N TRP A 87 -1.30 8.02 6.23
CA TRP A 87 -0.23 7.32 6.92
C TRP A 87 0.38 6.22 6.05
N ALA A 88 1.70 6.27 5.90
CA ALA A 88 2.43 5.40 4.99
C ALA A 88 3.72 4.88 5.62
N LEU A 89 4.12 3.68 5.18
CA LEU A 89 5.49 3.21 5.33
C LEU A 89 6.29 3.63 4.09
N VAL A 90 7.41 4.30 4.31
CA VAL A 90 8.29 4.79 3.25
C VAL A 90 9.66 4.15 3.42
N GLU A 91 10.12 3.49 2.36
CA GLU A 91 11.50 3.01 2.25
C GLU A 91 12.35 4.14 1.68
N THR A 92 13.43 4.47 2.38
CA THR A 92 14.48 5.37 1.88
C THR A 92 15.73 4.56 1.58
N ILE A 93 16.38 4.84 0.46
CA ILE A 93 17.62 4.19 0.02
C ILE A 93 18.69 5.28 -0.14
N PRO A 94 19.41 5.66 0.94
CA PRO A 94 20.36 6.77 0.91
C PRO A 94 21.49 6.60 -0.13
N GLU A 95 22.00 5.38 -0.31
CA GLU A 95 23.05 5.09 -1.30
C GLU A 95 22.62 5.50 -2.72
N LEU A 96 21.35 5.28 -3.05
CA LEU A 96 20.76 5.65 -4.32
C LEU A 96 20.09 7.03 -4.31
N GLN A 97 19.93 7.67 -3.15
CA GLN A 97 19.19 8.93 -2.94
C GLN A 97 17.78 8.87 -3.52
N MET A 98 17.05 7.81 -3.19
CA MET A 98 15.66 7.65 -3.61
C MET A 98 14.81 7.09 -2.49
N GLU A 99 13.50 7.24 -2.63
CA GLU A 99 12.53 6.68 -1.70
C GLU A 99 11.29 6.19 -2.44
N ARG A 100 10.53 5.32 -1.79
CA ARG A 100 9.19 4.95 -2.27
C ARG A 100 8.24 4.75 -1.10
N ILE A 101 6.98 5.00 -1.38
CA ILE A 101 5.88 4.59 -0.53
C ILE A 101 5.64 3.10 -0.80
N PHE A 102 5.52 2.29 0.25
CA PHE A 102 5.04 0.93 0.11
C PHE A 102 3.55 0.93 -0.21
N GLU A 103 3.11 0.02 -1.08
CA GLU A 103 1.69 -0.23 -1.24
C GLU A 103 1.20 -1.11 -0.07
N ASP A 104 0.05 -0.78 0.50
CA ASP A 104 -0.51 -1.41 1.71
C ASP A 104 -0.65 -2.96 1.64
N HIS A 105 -0.68 -3.55 0.43
CA HIS A 105 -0.80 -5.00 0.25
C HIS A 105 0.55 -5.74 0.23
N GLU A 106 1.67 -5.01 0.09
CA GLU A 106 2.99 -5.62 -0.01
C GLU A 106 3.34 -6.36 1.29
N ASN A 107 4.02 -7.50 1.16
CA ASN A 107 4.65 -8.17 2.30
C ASN A 107 5.89 -7.37 2.74
N LEU A 108 5.90 -6.93 4.00
CA LEU A 108 6.98 -6.08 4.48
C LEU A 108 8.30 -6.86 4.61
N VAL A 109 8.25 -8.06 5.20
CA VAL A 109 9.47 -8.86 5.47
C VAL A 109 10.15 -9.28 4.16
N GLU A 110 9.39 -9.72 3.16
CA GLU A 110 9.93 -10.06 1.83
C GLU A 110 10.67 -8.87 1.19
N ASN A 111 10.13 -7.66 1.34
CA ASN A 111 10.77 -6.46 0.83
C ASN A 111 12.05 -6.11 1.60
N LEU A 112 12.02 -6.18 2.93
CA LEU A 112 13.18 -5.89 3.78
C LEU A 112 14.33 -6.89 3.58
N LEU A 113 14.03 -8.14 3.19
CA LEU A 113 15.05 -9.13 2.85
C LEU A 113 15.86 -8.77 1.60
N ASN A 114 15.39 -7.83 0.77
CA ASN A 114 16.17 -7.29 -0.35
C ASN A 114 17.28 -6.33 0.10
N TRP A 115 17.27 -5.86 1.35
CA TRP A 115 18.29 -4.96 1.87
C TRP A 115 19.60 -5.71 2.13
N THR A 116 20.72 -5.03 1.94
CA THR A 116 22.02 -5.60 2.31
C THR A 116 22.18 -5.64 3.84
N ARG A 117 23.05 -6.52 4.35
CA ARG A 117 23.28 -6.66 5.80
C ARG A 117 23.80 -5.37 6.45
N ASP A 118 24.55 -4.58 5.69
CA ASP A 118 25.14 -3.28 6.06
C ASP A 118 24.28 -2.08 5.60
N SER A 119 23.03 -2.34 5.20
CA SER A 119 22.13 -1.34 4.62
C SER A 119 21.94 -0.14 5.54
N GLN A 120 22.02 1.05 4.94
CA GLN A 120 21.67 2.32 5.59
C GLN A 120 20.23 2.75 5.27
N ASN A 121 19.46 1.87 4.64
CA ASN A 121 18.07 2.15 4.32
C ASN A 121 17.27 2.37 5.60
N LYS A 122 16.31 3.30 5.54
CA LYS A 122 15.41 3.58 6.66
C LYS A 122 13.99 3.28 6.25
N LEU A 123 13.27 2.66 7.17
CA LEU A 123 11.82 2.52 7.12
C LEU A 123 11.23 3.70 7.91
N MET A 124 10.48 4.56 7.25
CA MET A 124 9.85 5.74 7.82
C MET A 124 8.35 5.52 7.96
N PHE A 125 7.76 5.99 9.06
CA PHE A 125 6.31 6.07 9.28
C PHE A 125 5.91 7.54 9.31
N ILE A 126 5.34 8.00 8.20
CA ILE A 126 5.05 9.40 7.91
C ILE A 126 3.78 9.54 7.07
N GLU A 127 3.13 10.70 7.12
CA GLU A 127 2.00 11.00 6.23
C GLU A 127 2.47 11.35 4.81
N ARG A 128 1.79 10.77 3.82
CA ARG A 128 2.09 10.92 2.39
C ARG A 128 0.79 11.04 1.58
N ILE A 129 0.41 12.28 1.30
CA ILE A 129 -0.77 12.60 0.48
C ILE A 129 -0.71 11.94 -0.90
N GLU A 130 0.50 11.70 -1.42
CA GLU A 130 0.72 11.12 -2.74
C GLU A 130 0.23 9.67 -2.84
N LYS A 131 0.12 8.95 -1.72
CA LYS A 131 -0.28 7.53 -1.67
C LYS A 131 -1.66 7.32 -2.30
N TYR A 132 -2.63 8.14 -1.90
CA TYR A 132 -4.03 8.05 -2.35
C TYR A 132 -4.57 9.30 -3.05
N ALA A 133 -3.71 10.27 -3.40
CA ALA A 133 -4.11 11.46 -4.16
C ALA A 133 -4.91 11.12 -5.44
N LEU A 134 -4.54 10.01 -6.11
CA LEU A 134 -5.27 9.45 -7.26
C LEU A 134 -6.75 9.19 -6.94
N PHE A 135 -7.04 8.53 -5.83
CA PHE A 135 -8.41 8.12 -5.48
C PHE A 135 -9.24 9.27 -4.93
N LYS A 136 -8.61 10.25 -4.28
CA LYS A 136 -9.28 11.47 -3.82
C LYS A 136 -9.71 12.37 -4.99
N ASN A 137 -8.93 12.39 -6.08
CA ASN A 137 -9.15 13.23 -7.26
C ASN A 137 -8.89 12.49 -8.58
N PRO A 138 -9.65 11.42 -8.91
CA PRO A 138 -9.38 10.55 -10.06
C PRO A 138 -9.41 11.28 -11.40
N GLN A 139 -10.23 12.31 -11.54
CA GLN A 139 -10.32 13.15 -12.73
C GLN A 139 -8.98 13.77 -13.14
N ASN A 140 -8.11 14.02 -12.15
CA ASN A 140 -6.81 14.64 -12.36
C ASN A 140 -5.73 13.63 -12.81
N TYR A 141 -6.05 12.34 -12.92
CA TYR A 141 -5.08 11.30 -13.28
C TYR A 141 -5.58 10.37 -14.38
N LEU A 142 -6.88 10.06 -14.39
CA LEU A 142 -7.45 9.04 -15.27
C LEU A 142 -7.94 9.60 -16.61
N LEU A 143 -8.27 10.90 -16.68
CA LEU A 143 -8.84 11.51 -17.90
C LEU A 143 -7.79 12.03 -18.90
N GLY A 144 -6.49 11.83 -18.64
CA GLY A 144 -5.41 12.28 -19.54
C GLY A 144 -5.28 13.81 -19.69
N ARG A 145 -6.01 14.60 -18.91
CA ARG A 145 -5.97 16.07 -18.96
C ARG A 145 -4.79 16.60 -18.14
N LYS A 146 -4.08 17.60 -18.69
CA LYS A 146 -2.99 18.28 -17.97
C LYS A 146 -3.53 19.17 -16.84
N GLU A 147 -4.60 19.90 -17.13
CA GLU A 147 -5.27 20.79 -16.19
C GLU A 147 -5.96 20.01 -15.08
N THR A 148 -5.94 20.56 -13.87
CA THR A 148 -6.68 20.03 -12.74
C THR A 148 -8.10 20.58 -12.76
N SER A 149 -9.08 19.73 -12.49
CA SER A 149 -10.48 20.14 -12.38
C SER A 149 -11.13 19.53 -11.15
N GLU A 150 -12.16 20.18 -10.65
CA GLU A 150 -13.06 19.60 -9.65
C GLU A 150 -14.01 18.59 -10.30
N MET A 151 -14.49 17.65 -9.49
CA MET A 151 -15.48 16.65 -9.89
C MET A 151 -16.36 16.33 -8.69
N ALA A 152 -17.67 16.18 -8.88
CA ALA A 152 -18.58 15.77 -7.82
C ALA A 152 -18.27 14.35 -7.34
N ASP A 153 -18.45 14.05 -6.05
CA ASP A 153 -18.01 12.78 -5.46
C ASP A 153 -18.66 11.55 -6.11
N ARG A 154 -19.96 11.61 -6.44
CA ARG A 154 -20.65 10.55 -7.20
C ARG A 154 -19.97 10.23 -8.54
N ASN A 155 -19.45 11.25 -9.21
CA ASN A 155 -18.76 11.07 -10.49
C ASN A 155 -17.33 10.54 -10.29
N LYS A 156 -16.68 10.87 -9.16
CA LYS A 156 -15.38 10.29 -8.78
C LYS A 156 -15.51 8.80 -8.56
N GLU A 157 -16.53 8.36 -7.81
CA GLU A 157 -16.81 6.95 -7.55
C GLU A 157 -17.07 6.19 -8.86
N ALA A 158 -17.97 6.70 -9.71
CA ALA A 158 -18.26 6.08 -11.01
C ALA A 158 -17.00 5.95 -11.90
N LEU A 159 -16.14 6.98 -11.93
CA LEU A 159 -14.89 6.96 -12.70
C LEU A 159 -13.89 5.91 -12.15
N LEU A 160 -13.80 5.76 -10.83
CA LEU A 160 -12.97 4.74 -10.20
C LEU A 160 -13.49 3.33 -10.50
N GLU A 161 -14.80 3.11 -10.42
CA GLU A 161 -15.42 1.82 -10.75
C GLU A 161 -15.20 1.44 -12.21
N GLU A 162 -15.40 2.37 -13.14
CA GLU A 162 -15.13 2.14 -14.57
C GLU A 162 -13.66 1.75 -14.80
N CYS A 163 -12.73 2.42 -14.13
CA CYS A 163 -11.30 2.22 -14.33
C CYS A 163 -10.77 0.92 -13.69
N PHE A 164 -11.25 0.55 -12.49
CA PHE A 164 -10.66 -0.52 -11.68
C PHE A 164 -11.54 -1.77 -11.52
N CYS A 165 -12.85 -1.68 -11.76
CA CYS A 165 -13.79 -2.77 -11.52
C CYS A 165 -14.27 -3.48 -12.79
N GLY A 166 -13.89 -3.01 -13.99
CA GLY A 166 -14.12 -3.72 -15.25
C GLY A 166 -13.36 -5.05 -15.36
N SER A 167 -13.58 -5.78 -16.46
CA SER A 167 -12.90 -7.07 -16.73
C SER A 167 -11.38 -6.96 -16.76
N SER A 168 -10.87 -5.80 -17.16
CA SER A 168 -9.46 -5.42 -17.07
C SER A 168 -9.36 -3.95 -16.61
N VAL A 169 -8.25 -3.60 -15.98
CA VAL A 169 -8.00 -2.23 -15.54
C VAL A 169 -7.73 -1.35 -16.75
N SER A 170 -8.44 -0.22 -16.84
CA SER A 170 -8.22 0.79 -17.88
C SER A 170 -7.02 1.66 -17.50
N VAL A 171 -5.83 1.32 -18.01
CA VAL A 171 -4.62 2.10 -17.74
C VAL A 171 -4.69 3.43 -18.49
N PRO A 172 -4.53 4.59 -17.81
CA PRO A 172 -4.63 5.88 -18.47
C PRO A 172 -3.55 6.04 -19.56
N GLU A 173 -3.93 6.62 -20.69
CA GLU A 173 -3.02 6.90 -21.80
C GLU A 173 -2.11 8.09 -21.47
N ILE A 174 -1.11 7.86 -20.63
CA ILE A 174 -0.10 8.86 -20.29
C ILE A 174 0.97 8.88 -21.36
N GLU A 175 1.20 10.05 -21.95
CA GLU A 175 2.28 10.26 -22.89
C GLU A 175 2.89 11.67 -22.76
N GLY A 176 4.16 11.79 -23.12
CA GLY A 176 4.84 13.07 -23.03
C GLY A 176 6.35 12.96 -23.18
N VAL A 177 7.00 14.11 -23.27
CA VAL A 177 8.47 14.18 -23.30
C VAL A 177 9.00 14.10 -21.87
N LEU A 178 9.89 13.16 -21.61
CA LEU A 178 10.67 13.08 -20.37
C LEU A 178 12.17 13.12 -20.68
N TRP A 179 12.95 13.50 -19.68
CA TRP A 179 14.39 13.41 -19.73
C TRP A 179 14.85 12.03 -19.25
N LEU A 180 15.49 11.27 -20.12
CA LEU A 180 16.14 10.01 -19.78
C LEU A 180 17.61 10.25 -19.47
N LYS A 181 18.05 9.85 -18.28
CA LYS A 181 19.48 9.86 -17.94
C LYS A 181 20.22 8.82 -18.76
N GLU A 182 21.37 9.19 -19.33
CA GLU A 182 22.23 8.24 -20.03
C GLU A 182 22.92 7.28 -19.05
N ASP A 183 23.06 6.02 -19.46
CA ASP A 183 23.69 4.97 -18.67
C ASP A 183 25.15 5.35 -18.36
N GLY A 184 25.55 5.23 -17.09
CA GLY A 184 26.90 5.58 -16.62
C GLY A 184 27.24 7.09 -16.59
N LYS A 185 26.49 7.97 -17.25
CA LYS A 185 26.82 9.41 -17.41
C LYS A 185 25.89 10.33 -16.61
N LYS A 186 26.34 11.55 -16.28
CA LYS A 186 25.49 12.61 -15.67
C LYS A 186 24.88 13.53 -16.74
N SER A 187 24.46 12.94 -17.86
CA SER A 187 23.85 13.63 -19.01
C SER A 187 22.45 13.08 -19.25
N TRP A 188 21.57 13.91 -19.79
CA TRP A 188 20.15 13.63 -19.94
C TRP A 188 19.68 13.92 -21.37
N LYS A 189 18.79 13.09 -21.91
CA LYS A 189 18.25 13.23 -23.26
C LYS A 189 16.73 13.22 -23.24
N LYS A 190 16.11 14.20 -23.90
CA LYS A 190 14.66 14.21 -24.12
C LYS A 190 14.25 13.04 -25.01
N ARG A 191 13.23 12.30 -24.59
CA ARG A 191 12.57 11.23 -25.34
C ARG A 191 11.07 11.34 -25.13
N TYR A 192 10.29 10.98 -26.14
CA TYR A 192 8.85 10.89 -26.03
C TYR A 192 8.48 9.50 -25.52
N PHE A 193 7.82 9.45 -24.37
CA PHE A 193 7.39 8.21 -23.71
C PHE A 193 5.88 8.07 -23.73
N LEU A 194 5.43 6.82 -23.71
CA LEU A 194 4.03 6.43 -23.60
C LEU A 194 3.91 5.30 -22.57
N LEU A 195 2.91 5.39 -21.70
CA LEU A 195 2.53 4.34 -20.79
C LEU A 195 1.45 3.46 -21.44
N ARG A 196 1.58 2.15 -21.29
CA ARG A 196 0.59 1.14 -21.65
C ARG A 196 0.48 0.12 -20.51
N ALA A 197 -0.56 -0.71 -20.53
CA ALA A 197 -0.72 -1.79 -19.56
C ALA A 197 0.49 -2.75 -19.53
N SER A 198 1.13 -2.98 -20.67
CA SER A 198 2.32 -3.84 -20.80
C SER A 198 3.64 -3.17 -20.39
N GLY A 199 3.64 -1.87 -20.05
CA GLY A 199 4.81 -1.15 -19.60
C GLY A 199 5.03 0.20 -20.29
N ILE A 200 6.25 0.70 -20.19
CA ILE A 200 6.65 2.00 -20.72
C ILE A 200 7.29 1.80 -22.10
N TYR A 201 6.90 2.63 -23.05
CA TYR A 201 7.41 2.66 -24.42
C TYR A 201 8.02 4.03 -24.73
N PHE A 202 8.92 4.08 -25.71
CA PHE A 202 9.43 5.36 -26.22
C PHE A 202 9.52 5.36 -27.75
N VAL A 203 9.53 6.56 -28.32
CA VAL A 203 9.70 6.77 -29.76
C VAL A 203 11.19 6.98 -30.07
N PRO A 204 11.83 6.12 -30.89
CA PRO A 204 13.19 6.34 -31.37
C PRO A 204 13.33 7.66 -32.14
N LYS A 205 14.55 8.23 -32.15
CA LYS A 205 14.80 9.49 -32.85
C LYS A 205 14.55 9.31 -34.35
N GLY A 206 13.78 10.20 -34.98
CA GLY A 206 13.48 10.18 -36.41
C GLY A 206 12.34 9.24 -36.81
N LYS A 207 11.62 8.64 -35.85
CA LYS A 207 10.43 7.83 -36.11
C LYS A 207 9.15 8.60 -35.76
N ALA A 208 8.05 8.24 -36.43
CA ALA A 208 6.74 8.81 -36.16
C ALA A 208 6.13 8.22 -34.89
N LYS A 209 5.12 8.89 -34.32
CA LYS A 209 4.32 8.41 -33.17
C LYS A 209 3.30 7.33 -33.57
N ALA A 210 3.69 6.39 -34.42
CA ALA A 210 2.83 5.28 -34.83
C ALA A 210 3.08 4.06 -33.92
N SER A 211 2.03 3.30 -33.61
CA SER A 211 2.11 2.11 -32.73
C SER A 211 3.22 1.13 -33.17
N ARG A 212 3.40 0.93 -34.48
CA ARG A 212 4.44 0.06 -35.06
C ARG A 212 5.88 0.51 -34.80
N ASP A 213 6.09 1.78 -34.50
CA ASP A 213 7.42 2.38 -34.32
C ASP A 213 7.80 2.52 -32.82
N LEU A 214 6.90 2.12 -31.92
CA LEU A 214 7.14 2.15 -30.48
C LEU A 214 8.10 1.05 -30.06
N VAL A 215 9.10 1.41 -29.26
CA VAL A 215 10.05 0.45 -28.67
C VAL A 215 9.75 0.33 -27.19
N CYS A 216 9.63 -0.91 -26.71
CA CYS A 216 9.47 -1.20 -25.29
C CYS A 216 10.71 -0.69 -24.53
N PHE A 217 10.50 0.24 -23.60
CA PHE A 217 11.55 0.77 -22.74
C PHE A 217 11.72 -0.11 -21.51
N LEU A 218 10.62 -0.45 -20.83
CA LEU A 218 10.64 -1.23 -19.60
C LEU A 218 9.27 -1.86 -19.31
N GLN A 219 9.25 -3.16 -19.00
CA GLN A 219 8.11 -3.85 -18.42
C GLN A 219 8.06 -3.63 -16.90
N LEU A 220 6.86 -3.57 -16.32
CA LEU A 220 6.67 -3.10 -14.94
C LEU A 220 6.59 -4.22 -13.89
N ASP A 221 6.48 -5.48 -14.34
CA ASP A 221 6.27 -6.66 -13.49
C ASP A 221 7.31 -6.77 -12.37
N HIS A 222 8.58 -6.59 -12.71
CA HIS A 222 9.71 -6.83 -11.80
C HIS A 222 10.43 -5.56 -11.33
N VAL A 223 9.87 -4.39 -11.60
CA VAL A 223 10.46 -3.11 -11.14
C VAL A 223 9.50 -2.36 -10.23
N ASN A 224 10.07 -1.64 -9.27
CA ASN A 224 9.35 -0.67 -8.45
C ASN A 224 9.70 0.75 -8.92
N VAL A 225 8.77 1.68 -8.68
CA VAL A 225 8.95 3.10 -8.94
C VAL A 225 9.33 3.83 -7.65
N TYR A 226 10.29 4.74 -7.74
CA TYR A 226 10.83 5.51 -6.62
C TYR A 226 10.89 6.99 -7.00
N TYR A 227 10.75 7.87 -6.01
CA TYR A 227 11.04 9.29 -6.13
C TYR A 227 12.53 9.53 -5.93
N GLY A 228 13.15 10.29 -6.84
CA GLY A 228 14.53 10.73 -6.70
C GLY A 228 14.64 11.92 -5.76
N GLN A 229 15.63 11.91 -4.87
CA GLN A 229 15.90 12.97 -3.91
C GLN A 229 17.18 13.73 -4.33
N ASP A 230 17.08 15.04 -4.52
CA ASP A 230 18.21 15.92 -4.88
C ASP A 230 19.04 15.45 -6.10
N TYR A 231 18.34 14.97 -7.13
CA TYR A 231 18.97 14.45 -8.35
C TYR A 231 19.58 15.54 -9.22
N ARG A 232 19.14 16.79 -9.09
CA ARG A 232 19.82 17.93 -9.70
C ARG A 232 21.26 18.02 -9.21
N SER A 233 21.52 17.86 -7.92
CA SER A 233 22.87 17.87 -7.36
C SER A 233 23.64 16.60 -7.71
N LYS A 234 23.07 15.42 -7.44
CA LYS A 234 23.75 14.12 -7.62
C LYS A 234 24.05 13.80 -9.08
N TYR A 235 23.06 13.94 -9.96
CA TYR A 235 23.08 13.45 -11.34
C TYR A 235 22.99 14.56 -12.39
N LYS A 236 23.02 15.84 -12.00
CA LYS A 236 22.85 16.99 -12.91
C LYS A 236 21.53 16.89 -13.70
N ALA A 237 20.48 16.44 -13.01
CA ALA A 237 19.14 16.40 -13.56
C ALA A 237 18.64 17.81 -13.93
N PRO A 238 17.87 17.96 -15.03
CA PRO A 238 17.26 19.23 -15.41
C PRO A 238 16.38 19.82 -14.31
N THR A 239 15.63 19.00 -13.59
CA THR A 239 14.79 19.35 -12.42
C THR A 239 14.97 18.30 -11.33
N ASP A 240 14.47 18.57 -10.12
CA ASP A 240 14.39 17.56 -9.05
C ASP A 240 13.12 16.71 -9.13
N TYR A 241 12.24 16.94 -10.12
CA TYR A 241 11.05 16.13 -10.35
C TYR A 241 11.42 14.82 -11.05
N CYS A 242 12.06 13.93 -10.31
CA CYS A 242 12.63 12.70 -10.83
C CYS A 242 11.93 11.46 -10.30
N LEU A 243 11.77 10.47 -11.18
CA LEU A 243 11.43 9.11 -10.80
C LEU A 243 12.54 8.14 -11.23
N ALA A 244 12.68 7.05 -10.49
CA ALA A 244 13.59 5.95 -10.81
C ALA A 244 12.84 4.62 -10.84
N LEU A 245 13.25 3.74 -11.74
CA LEU A 245 12.70 2.39 -11.92
C LEU A 245 13.83 1.38 -11.76
N LYS A 246 13.67 0.45 -10.81
CA LYS A 246 14.65 -0.62 -10.55
C LYS A 246 14.01 -1.88 -10.00
N HIS A 247 14.70 -3.01 -10.19
CA HIS A 247 14.38 -4.25 -9.48
C HIS A 247 14.57 -4.07 -7.96
N PRO A 248 13.69 -4.62 -7.09
CA PRO A 248 13.80 -4.48 -5.63
C PRO A 248 15.15 -4.92 -5.05
N GLN A 249 15.75 -5.99 -5.60
CA GLN A 249 17.05 -6.51 -5.16
C GLN A 249 18.25 -5.61 -5.50
N ILE A 250 18.09 -4.60 -6.37
CA ILE A 250 19.16 -3.65 -6.67
C ILE A 250 19.20 -2.60 -5.55
N GLN A 251 20.23 -2.67 -4.71
CA GLN A 251 20.44 -1.76 -3.57
C GLN A 251 21.61 -0.78 -3.77
N LYS A 252 22.44 -1.00 -4.79
CA LYS A 252 23.64 -0.19 -5.11
C LYS A 252 23.57 0.38 -6.52
N LYS A 253 24.49 1.28 -6.86
CA LYS A 253 24.58 1.88 -8.20
C LYS A 253 24.64 0.80 -9.28
N SER A 254 23.74 0.87 -10.25
CA SER A 254 23.62 -0.11 -11.34
C SER A 254 23.13 0.53 -12.63
N GLN A 255 23.55 -0.01 -13.77
CA GLN A 255 23.07 0.39 -15.11
C GLN A 255 21.63 -0.04 -15.41
N TYR A 256 21.12 -0.99 -14.62
CA TYR A 256 19.75 -1.49 -14.73
C TYR A 256 18.74 -0.57 -14.03
N ILE A 257 19.20 0.47 -13.32
CA ILE A 257 18.33 1.50 -12.78
C ILE A 257 18.07 2.53 -13.88
N LYS A 258 16.80 2.75 -14.20
CA LYS A 258 16.38 3.76 -15.16
C LYS A 258 15.92 5.01 -14.43
N TYR A 259 16.48 6.15 -14.81
CA TYR A 259 16.20 7.46 -14.19
C TYR A 259 15.51 8.36 -15.21
N LEU A 260 14.35 8.89 -14.83
CA LEU A 260 13.56 9.80 -15.63
C LEU A 260 13.36 11.11 -14.86
N CYS A 261 13.38 12.22 -15.57
CA CYS A 261 13.15 13.56 -15.03
C CYS A 261 12.03 14.25 -15.82
N CYS A 262 11.11 14.86 -15.07
CA CYS A 262 9.93 15.57 -15.55
C CYS A 262 10.18 17.08 -15.53
N ASP A 263 9.52 17.83 -16.41
CA ASP A 263 9.67 19.30 -16.42
C ASP A 263 8.99 19.97 -15.21
N ASP A 264 7.96 19.32 -14.63
CA ASP A 264 7.21 19.80 -13.47
C ASP A 264 6.71 18.66 -12.57
N VAL A 265 6.27 19.02 -11.36
CA VAL A 265 5.74 18.10 -10.34
C VAL A 265 4.46 17.40 -10.78
N ARG A 266 3.63 18.06 -11.60
CA ARG A 266 2.36 17.52 -12.10
C ARG A 266 2.61 16.32 -12.99
N THR A 267 3.54 16.46 -13.93
CA THR A 267 4.01 15.41 -14.83
C THR A 267 4.60 14.25 -14.03
N LEU A 268 5.41 14.53 -13.00
CA LEU A 268 5.93 13.49 -12.10
C LEU A 268 4.80 12.68 -11.46
N HIS A 269 3.82 13.35 -10.85
CA HIS A 269 2.70 12.69 -10.20
C HIS A 269 1.83 11.89 -11.18
N GLN A 270 1.62 12.39 -12.40
CA GLN A 270 0.91 11.65 -13.44
C GLN A 270 1.66 10.36 -13.79
N TRP A 271 2.97 10.44 -14.07
CA TRP A 271 3.77 9.28 -14.42
C TRP A 271 3.88 8.27 -13.29
N VAL A 272 4.15 8.70 -12.05
CA VAL A 272 4.24 7.77 -10.92
C VAL A 272 2.89 7.06 -10.69
N ASN A 273 1.77 7.79 -10.66
CA ASN A 273 0.46 7.16 -10.45
C ASN A 273 0.05 6.28 -11.63
N GLY A 274 0.32 6.67 -12.87
CA GLY A 274 0.08 5.81 -14.04
C GLY A 274 0.87 4.51 -13.95
N ILE A 275 2.16 4.59 -13.61
CA ILE A 275 3.01 3.40 -13.43
C ILE A 275 2.46 2.50 -12.31
N ARG A 276 2.02 3.08 -11.19
CA ARG A 276 1.38 2.33 -10.11
C ARG A 276 0.11 1.61 -10.59
N ILE A 277 -0.77 2.30 -11.32
CA ILE A 277 -1.99 1.71 -11.90
C ILE A 277 -1.64 0.55 -12.83
N ALA A 278 -0.68 0.76 -13.75
CA ALA A 278 -0.27 -0.28 -14.69
C ALA A 278 0.37 -1.49 -13.99
N LYS A 279 1.12 -1.28 -12.89
CA LYS A 279 1.80 -2.35 -12.14
C LYS A 279 0.86 -3.13 -11.22
N TYR A 280 0.02 -2.44 -10.46
CA TYR A 280 -0.73 -3.03 -9.34
C TYR A 280 -2.23 -3.15 -9.63
N GLY A 281 -2.74 -2.41 -10.63
CA GLY A 281 -4.12 -2.52 -11.10
C GLY A 281 -5.17 -2.37 -10.01
N LYS A 282 -6.16 -3.27 -10.03
CA LYS A 282 -7.30 -3.29 -9.10
C LYS A 282 -6.88 -3.38 -7.63
N GLN A 283 -5.71 -3.97 -7.33
CA GLN A 283 -5.22 -4.08 -5.96
C GLN A 283 -5.02 -2.70 -5.30
N LEU A 284 -4.66 -1.65 -6.05
CA LEU A 284 -4.56 -0.30 -5.48
C LEU A 284 -5.91 0.23 -5.01
N TYR A 285 -6.98 -0.07 -5.74
CA TYR A 285 -8.33 0.35 -5.35
C TYR A 285 -8.80 -0.40 -4.10
N VAL A 286 -8.51 -1.71 -4.01
CA VAL A 286 -8.77 -2.50 -2.79
C VAL A 286 -8.03 -1.91 -1.59
N ASN A 287 -6.75 -1.57 -1.75
CA ASN A 287 -5.96 -0.93 -0.70
C ASN A 287 -6.58 0.39 -0.23
N TYR A 288 -7.04 1.22 -1.17
CA TYR A 288 -7.70 2.48 -0.85
C TYR A 288 -9.01 2.25 -0.07
N GLN A 289 -9.86 1.34 -0.54
CA GLN A 289 -11.11 1.00 0.14
C GLN A 289 -10.88 0.48 1.57
N GLU A 290 -9.87 -0.35 1.77
CA GLU A 290 -9.50 -0.86 3.09
C GLU A 290 -9.04 0.29 4.02
N ALA A 291 -8.14 1.16 3.55
CA ALA A 291 -7.67 2.31 4.33
C ALA A 291 -8.81 3.28 4.71
N MET A 292 -9.79 3.48 3.83
CA MET A 292 -10.96 4.33 4.11
C MET A 292 -11.88 3.73 5.17
N LYS A 293 -12.17 2.42 5.13
CA LYS A 293 -13.00 1.74 6.15
C LYS A 293 -12.43 1.88 7.56
N HIS A 294 -11.12 1.75 7.71
CA HIS A 294 -10.45 1.93 9.01
C HIS A 294 -10.52 3.38 9.51
N THR A 295 -10.48 4.34 8.59
CA THR A 295 -10.63 5.76 8.92
C THR A 295 -12.05 6.05 9.44
N GLU A 296 -13.08 5.55 8.75
CA GLU A 296 -14.48 5.68 9.16
C GLU A 296 -14.75 5.06 10.55
N ALA A 297 -14.29 3.82 10.78
CA ALA A 297 -14.45 3.13 12.05
C ALA A 297 -13.79 3.89 13.23
N ALA A 298 -12.65 4.53 12.99
CA ALA A 298 -11.97 5.34 14.00
C ALA A 298 -12.74 6.64 14.33
N TYR A 299 -13.32 7.29 13.31
CA TYR A 299 -14.19 8.45 13.54
C TYR A 299 -15.43 8.09 14.34
N ASP A 300 -16.08 6.96 14.04
CA ASP A 300 -17.23 6.46 14.79
C ASP A 300 -16.90 6.22 16.26
N TRP A 301 -15.77 5.57 16.56
CA TRP A 301 -15.31 5.34 17.94
C TRP A 301 -14.99 6.65 18.69
N SER A 302 -14.34 7.60 18.01
CA SER A 302 -14.06 8.93 18.59
C SER A 302 -15.36 9.71 18.90
N SER A 303 -16.37 9.60 18.03
CA SER A 303 -17.68 10.23 18.23
C SER A 303 -18.43 9.63 19.43
N LEU A 304 -18.39 8.31 19.60
CA LEU A 304 -19.01 7.60 20.73
C LEU A 304 -18.33 7.91 22.07
N SER A 305 -16.99 8.01 22.08
CA SER A 305 -16.23 8.39 23.27
C SER A 305 -16.46 9.85 23.69
N SER A 306 -16.58 10.78 22.72
CA SER A 306 -16.89 12.18 23.01
C SER A 306 -18.33 12.40 23.53
N THR A 307 -19.28 11.56 23.09
CA THR A 307 -20.68 11.61 23.56
C THR A 307 -20.81 11.09 25.01
N SER A 308 -19.94 10.16 25.41
CA SER A 308 -19.93 9.60 26.77
C SER A 308 -19.36 10.54 27.83
N ILE A 309 -18.64 11.60 27.44
CA ILE A 309 -18.06 12.58 28.38
C ILE A 309 -19.06 13.71 28.70
N ARG A 310 -20.08 13.94 27.85
CA ARG A 310 -21.09 15.00 28.07
C ARG A 310 -22.28 14.60 28.96
N SER A 311 -22.42 13.32 29.31
CA SER A 311 -23.49 12.83 30.19
C SER A 311 -23.12 12.81 31.69
N GLY A 312 -21.94 13.33 32.06
CA GLY A 312 -21.38 13.25 33.42
C GLY A 312 -21.49 14.50 34.30
N THR A 313 -22.39 15.45 34.02
CA THR A 313 -22.63 16.61 34.91
C THR A 313 -24.12 16.79 35.17
N SER A 314 -24.67 15.99 36.09
CA SER A 314 -25.88 16.32 36.83
C SER A 314 -25.50 16.93 38.17
N SER A 315 -25.92 18.19 38.36
CA SER A 315 -25.73 19.02 39.55
C SER A 315 -26.33 18.38 40.81
N VAL A 316 -25.52 18.29 41.87
CA VAL A 316 -25.97 17.95 43.23
C VAL A 316 -26.64 19.19 43.84
N SER A 317 -27.94 19.09 44.10
CA SER A 317 -28.71 20.09 44.85
C SER A 317 -28.72 19.70 46.33
N ILE A 318 -28.13 20.53 47.19
CA ILE A 318 -28.18 20.41 48.65
C ILE A 318 -29.50 21.03 49.14
N PRO A 319 -30.29 20.39 50.02
CA PRO A 319 -31.45 21.04 50.63
C PRO A 319 -31.03 21.82 51.87
N GLY A 320 -31.45 23.09 51.96
CA GLY A 320 -31.28 23.95 53.12
C GLY A 320 -32.48 24.88 53.29
N GLU A 321 -33.07 24.76 54.50
CA GLU A 321 -34.11 25.56 55.17
C GLU A 321 -35.56 25.53 54.67
#